data_AF-A0A957AQK0-F1
#
_entry.id   AF-A0A957AQK0-F1
#
_cell.length_a   1.000
_cell.length_b   1.000
_cell.length_c   1.000
_cell.angle_alpha   90.00
_cell.angle_beta   90.00
_cell.angle_gamma   90.00
#
_symmetry.space_group_name_H-M   'P 1'
#
loop_
_entity.id
_entity.type
_entity.pdbx_description
1 polymer ?
#
loop_
_entity_poly.entity_id
_entity_poly.type
_entity_poly.pdbx_seq_one_letter_code
_entity_poly.pdbx_strand_id
1 'polypeptide(L)' 'MSDVEQYIEERRRRDPEFAEGFDAGFTDFKIGVLLRQTREAAGLTQEQVARKLGTQKSAISRMENHAEDVR' A
#
# COMPACT_ATOMS: atom_id res chain seq x y z
N MET A 1 -18.17 12.88 5.61
CA MET A 1 -16.79 12.91 5.11
C MET A 1 -15.93 13.44 6.23
N SER A 2 -14.81 12.78 6.50
CA SER A 2 -13.81 13.24 7.47
C SER A 2 -13.09 14.50 6.96
N ASP A 3 -12.53 15.29 7.87
CA ASP A 3 -11.75 16.49 7.53
C ASP A 3 -10.58 16.17 6.57
N VAL A 4 -10.04 14.95 6.67
CA VAL A 4 -8.98 14.44 5.78
C VAL A 4 -9.50 14.22 4.36
N GLU A 5 -10.68 13.61 4.21
CA GLU A 5 -11.30 13.40 2.90
C GLU A 5 -11.60 14.73 2.21
N GLN A 6 -12.13 15.71 2.96
CA GLN A 6 -12.39 17.04 2.43
C GLN A 6 -11.11 17.75 1.96
N TYR A 7 -10.03 17.68 2.75
CA TYR A 7 -8.74 18.24 2.36
C TYR A 7 -8.17 17.59 1.08
N ILE A 8 -8.24 16.27 0.97
CA ILE A 8 -7.74 15.54 -0.20
C ILE A 8 -8.54 15.94 -1.45
N GLU A 9 -9.87 16.03 -1.37
CA GLU A 9 -10.70 16.47 -2.48
C GLU A 9 -10.38 17.90 -2.92
N GLU A 10 -10.23 18.83 -1.97
CA GLU A 10 -9.87 20.21 -2.29
C GLU A 10 -8.49 20.32 -2.93
N ARG A 11 -7.50 19.59 -2.41
CA ARG A 11 -6.13 19.63 -2.92
C ARG A 11 -6.03 19.02 -4.32
N ARG A 12 -6.69 17.88 -4.57
CA ARG A 12 -6.79 17.27 -5.91
C ARG A 12 -7.33 18.22 -6.97
N ARG A 13 -8.28 19.09 -6.61
CA ARG A 13 -8.86 20.07 -7.54
C ARG A 13 -7.93 21.22 -7.87
N ARG A 14 -7.02 21.58 -6.96
CA ARG A 14 -6.12 22.75 -7.09
C ARG A 14 -4.72 22.39 -7.57
N ASP A 15 -4.32 21.13 -7.44
CA ASP A 15 -2.97 20.64 -7.70
C ASP A 15 -3.02 19.32 -8.51
N PRO A 16 -2.89 19.39 -9.85
CA PRO A 16 -2.92 18.20 -10.72
C PRO A 16 -1.76 17.22 -10.48
N GLU A 17 -0.57 17.72 -10.11
CA GLU A 17 0.60 16.88 -9.81
C GLU A 17 0.35 16.08 -8.52
N PHE A 18 -0.21 16.72 -7.49
CA PHE A 18 -0.68 16.01 -6.31
C PHE A 18 -1.76 14.99 -6.64
N ALA A 19 -2.72 15.31 -7.51
CA ALA A 19 -3.79 14.39 -7.86
C ALA A 19 -3.26 13.10 -8.50
N GLU A 20 -2.35 13.23 -9.48
CA GLU A 20 -1.73 12.09 -10.17
C GLU A 20 -0.88 11.25 -9.20
N GLY A 21 -0.01 11.89 -8.40
CA GLY A 21 0.82 11.19 -7.42
C GLY A 21 0.02 10.52 -6.30
N PHE A 22 -1.05 11.16 -5.84
CA PHE A 22 -1.93 10.61 -4.82
C PHE A 22 -2.68 9.39 -5.34
N ASP A 23 -3.21 9.41 -6.56
CA ASP A 23 -3.95 8.27 -7.11
C ASP A 23 -3.07 7.03 -7.29
N ALA A 24 -1.85 7.22 -7.80
CA ALA A 24 -0.87 6.14 -7.93
C ALA A 24 -0.49 5.57 -6.54
N GLY A 25 -0.04 6.42 -5.63
CA GLY A 25 0.39 5.99 -4.29
C GLY A 25 -0.74 5.37 -3.46
N PHE A 26 -1.96 5.87 -3.59
CA PHE A 26 -3.13 5.31 -2.91
C PHE A 26 -3.51 3.94 -3.45
N THR A 27 -3.39 3.73 -4.76
CA THR A 27 -3.63 2.43 -5.39
C THR A 27 -2.63 1.39 -4.89
N ASP A 28 -1.34 1.73 -4.89
CA ASP A 28 -0.30 0.82 -4.43
C ASP A 28 -0.42 0.51 -2.93
N PHE A 29 -0.72 1.51 -2.10
CA PHE A 29 -1.02 1.31 -0.68
C PHE A 29 -2.16 0.32 -0.47
N LYS A 30 -3.28 0.50 -1.20
CA LYS A 30 -4.44 -0.40 -1.12
C LYS A 30 -4.07 -1.83 -1.48
N ILE A 31 -3.27 -2.02 -2.53
CA ILE A 31 -2.81 -3.36 -2.93
C ILE A 31 -1.97 -3.99 -1.82
N GLY A 32 -1.01 -3.27 -1.25
CA GLY A 32 -0.18 -3.78 -0.16
C GLY A 32 -0.99 -4.19 1.07
N VAL A 33 -1.95 -3.36 1.47
CA VAL A 33 -2.89 -3.68 2.57
C VAL A 33 -3.71 -4.92 2.26
N LEU A 34 -4.26 -5.03 1.04
CA LEU A 34 -5.06 -6.20 0.63
C LEU A 34 -4.24 -7.49 0.64
N LEU A 35 -3.00 -7.44 0.16
CA LEU A 35 -2.07 -8.59 0.20
C LEU A 35 -1.80 -9.02 1.64
N ARG A 36 -1.52 -8.07 2.53
CA ARG A 36 -1.31 -8.34 3.95
C ARG A 36 -2.53 -8.98 4.60
N GLN A 37 -3.71 -8.41 4.39
CA GLN A 37 -4.96 -8.93 4.94
C GLN A 37 -5.25 -10.35 4.44
N THR A 38 -5.05 -10.59 3.15
CA THR A 38 -5.23 -11.93 2.56
C THR A 38 -4.26 -12.94 3.15
N ARG A 39 -2.99 -12.56 3.31
CA ARG A 39 -1.97 -13.40 3.96
C ARG A 39 -2.35 -13.73 5.40
N GLU A 40 -2.76 -12.73 6.18
CA GLU A 40 -3.15 -12.89 7.58
C GLU A 40 -4.41 -13.75 7.72
N ALA A 41 -5.41 -13.55 6.85
CA ALA A 41 -6.61 -14.39 6.79
C ALA A 41 -6.29 -15.85 6.44
N ALA A 42 -5.25 -16.08 5.62
CA ALA A 42 -4.75 -17.42 5.32
C ALA A 42 -3.88 -18.02 6.45
N GLY A 43 -3.63 -17.29 7.55
CA GLY A 43 -2.79 -17.74 8.66
C GLY A 43 -1.31 -17.90 8.31
N LEU A 44 -0.84 -17.19 7.28
CA LEU A 44 0.53 -17.30 6.78
C LEU A 44 1.41 -16.16 7.29
N THR A 45 2.67 -16.47 7.56
CA THR A 45 3.72 -15.47 7.76
C THR A 45 4.29 -15.02 6.42
N GLN A 46 4.90 -13.82 6.39
CA GLN A 46 5.59 -13.33 5.19
C GLN A 46 6.68 -14.30 4.70
N GLU A 47 7.37 -14.97 5.63
CA GLU A 47 8.38 -16.00 5.32
C GLU A 47 7.76 -17.21 4.62
N GLN A 48 6.58 -17.67 5.07
CA GLN A 48 5.89 -18.80 4.42
C GLN A 48 5.40 -18.44 3.02
N VAL A 49 4.91 -17.21 2.82
CA VAL A 49 4.53 -16.71 1.49
C VAL A 49 5.78 -16.61 0.59
N ALA A 50 6.87 -16.06 1.11
CA ALA A 50 8.13 -15.92 0.39
C ALA A 50 8.64 -17.28 -0.11
N ARG A 51 8.65 -18.30 0.75
CA ARG A 51 9.03 -19.67 0.38
C ARG A 51 8.12 -20.26 -0.71
N LYS A 52 6.81 -20.04 -0.64
CA LYS A 52 5.85 -20.52 -1.65
C LYS A 52 6.05 -19.86 -3.02
N LEU A 53 6.45 -18.59 -3.02
CA LEU A 53 6.66 -17.79 -4.24
C LEU A 53 8.11 -17.82 -4.75
N GLY A 54 9.02 -18.53 -4.07
CA GLY A 54 10.44 -18.56 -4.46
C GLY A 54 11.12 -17.20 -4.37
N THR A 55 10.74 -16.38 -3.39
CA THR A 55 11.28 -15.03 -3.17
C THR A 55 11.77 -14.86 -1.73
N GLN A 56 12.26 -13.67 -1.40
CA GLN A 56 12.72 -13.33 -0.05
C GLN A 56 11.59 -12.71 0.78
N LYS A 57 11.60 -12.91 2.10
CA LYS A 57 10.69 -12.23 3.03
C LYS A 57 10.73 -10.71 2.87
N SER A 58 11.90 -10.13 2.61
CA SER A 58 12.06 -8.69 2.36
C SER A 58 11.23 -8.22 1.16
N ALA A 59 11.09 -9.03 0.12
CA ALA A 59 10.26 -8.71 -1.04
C ALA A 59 8.77 -8.70 -0.68
N ILE A 60 8.29 -9.69 0.07
CA ILE A 60 6.91 -9.72 0.58
C ILE A 60 6.65 -8.53 1.50
N SER A 61 7.59 -8.21 2.38
CA SER A 61 7.48 -7.05 3.28
C SER A 61 7.36 -5.74 2.51
N ARG A 62 8.14 -5.56 1.43
CA ARG A 62 8.04 -4.36 0.58
C ARG A 62 6.71 -4.29 -0.15
N MET A 63 6.23 -5.42 -0.69
CA MET A 63 4.93 -5.49 -1.37
C MET A 63 3.77 -5.15 -0.42
N GLU A 64 3.81 -5.65 0.81
CA GLU A 64 2.72 -5.45 1.78
C GLU A 64 2.72 -4.06 2.43
N ASN A 65 3.88 -3.44 2.60
CA ASN A 65 4.01 -2.21 3.39
C ASN A 65 4.42 -0.99 2.57
N HIS A 66 4.61 -1.14 1.25
CA HIS A 66 5.00 -0.06 0.34
C HIS A 66 6.16 0.77 0.94
N ALA A 67 7.31 0.13 1.15
CA ALA A 67 8.48 0.78 1.74
C ALA A 67 9.25 1.60 0.69
N GLU A 68 8.68 2.71 0.25
CA GLU A 68 9.48 3.93 0.15
C GLU A 68 9.50 4.48 1.58
N ASP A 69 10.68 4.57 2.19
CA ASP A 69 10.89 5.01 3.58
C ASP A 69 9.90 6.10 3.99
N VAL A 70 8.98 5.78 4.91
CA VAL A 70 8.37 6.80 5.77
C VAL A 70 9.49 7.24 6.72
N ARG A 71 10.29 8.22 6.29
CA ARG A 71 11.23 8.97 7.11
C ARG A 71 10.69 10.35 7.44
#